data_AF-A0A821YB86-F1
#
_entry.id   AF-A0A821YB86-F1
#
_cell.length_a   1.000
_cell.length_b   1.000
_cell.length_c   1.000
_cell.angle_alpha   90.00
_cell.angle_beta   90.00
_cell.angle_gamma   90.00
#
_symmetry.space_group_name_H-M   'P 1'
#
loop_
_entity.id
_entity.type
_entity.pdbx_description
1 polymer ?
#
loop_
_entity_poly.entity_id
_entity_poly.type
_entity_poly.pdbx_seq_one_letter_code
_entity_poly.pdbx_strand_id
1 'polypeptide(L)'
;MLPYQKLIGSLMYIAVLTRPDIVFSVNFLSQFNNCYTKEHWAYAKRFLASGNNQLEAFVDVDWASNVIDRRSYTGYFFRLLNCAISWETKKQVTVALSSTEAEYMGISECCQEAVYLRNLLFELNGVTYPIPIYFNDNQLAHKLSANPVHHKRSKHIDVR
;
A
#
# COMPACT_ATOMS: atom_id res chain seq x y z
N MET A 1 -0.02 12.92 31.44
CA MET A 1 0.75 11.66 31.50
C MET A 1 1.00 11.20 30.07
N LEU A 2 2.22 10.82 29.70
CA LEU A 2 2.52 10.36 28.33
C LEU A 2 1.99 8.92 28.14
N PRO A 3 1.27 8.59 27.07
CA PRO A 3 0.71 7.25 26.87
C PRO A 3 1.76 6.25 26.33
N TYR A 4 2.82 6.00 27.10
CA TYR A 4 3.96 5.15 26.69
C TYR A 4 3.54 3.71 26.35
N GLN A 5 2.74 3.08 27.20
CA GLN A 5 2.30 1.69 26.99
C GLN A 5 1.44 1.53 25.72
N LYS A 6 0.58 2.51 25.41
CA LYS A 6 -0.19 2.52 24.15
C LYS A 6 0.74 2.61 22.95
N LEU A 7 1.75 3.48 23.01
CA LEU A 7 2.75 3.64 21.96
C LEU A 7 3.52 2.34 21.71
N ILE A 8 4.01 1.69 22.77
CA ILE A 8 4.72 0.41 22.68
C ILE A 8 3.81 -0.68 22.11
N GLY A 9 2.54 -0.75 22.53
CA GLY A 9 1.57 -1.69 21.97
C GLY A 9 1.36 -1.51 20.46
N SER A 10 1.19 -0.27 19.99
CA SER A 10 1.10 0.03 18.56
C SER A 10 2.38 -0.31 17.80
N LEU A 11 3.55 -0.02 18.37
CA LEU A 11 4.84 -0.37 17.77
C LEU A 11 5.06 -1.88 17.70
N MET A 12 4.60 -2.64 18.71
CA MET A 12 4.69 -4.08 18.73
C MET A 12 3.85 -4.71 17.60
N TYR A 13 2.63 -4.18 17.38
CA TYR A 13 1.78 -4.60 16.26
C TYR A 13 2.48 -4.40 14.91
N ILE A 14 3.08 -3.22 14.69
CA ILE A 14 3.84 -2.91 13.48
C ILE A 14 5.06 -3.83 13.35
N ALA A 15 5.79 -4.06 14.44
CA ALA A 15 6.99 -4.87 14.45
C ALA A 15 6.72 -6.33 14.06
N VAL A 16 5.59 -6.89 14.52
CA VAL A 16 5.21 -8.28 14.24
C VAL A 16 4.70 -8.46 12.82
N LEU A 17 3.91 -7.51 12.30
CA LEU A 17 3.24 -7.70 11.01
C LEU A 17 4.09 -7.25 9.82
N THR A 18 4.75 -6.11 9.93
CA THR A 18 5.18 -5.36 8.73
C THR A 18 6.61 -4.83 8.82
N ARG A 19 7.18 -4.66 10.02
CA ARG A 19 8.55 -4.16 10.23
C ARG A 19 9.37 -5.02 11.20
N PRO A 20 9.89 -6.18 10.74
CA PRO A 20 10.74 -7.02 11.58
C PRO A 20 12.04 -6.32 12.01
N ASP A 21 12.48 -5.28 11.28
CA ASP A 21 13.67 -4.48 11.55
C ASP A 21 13.62 -3.75 12.91
N ILE A 22 12.43 -3.36 13.38
CA ILE A 22 12.28 -2.66 14.67
C ILE A 22 11.97 -3.57 15.86
N VAL A 23 11.75 -4.87 15.62
CA VAL A 23 11.33 -5.84 16.65
C VAL A 23 12.26 -5.82 17.86
N PHE A 24 13.57 -5.84 17.62
CA PHE A 24 14.55 -5.81 18.70
C PHE A 24 14.44 -4.53 19.54
N SER A 25 14.38 -3.37 18.89
CA SER A 25 14.28 -2.08 19.57
C SER A 25 12.97 -1.92 20.35
N VAL A 26 11.84 -2.36 19.78
CA VAL A 26 10.53 -2.31 20.44
C VAL A 26 10.49 -3.25 21.64
N ASN A 27 11.05 -4.45 21.51
CA ASN A 27 11.12 -5.43 22.59
C ASN A 27 11.98 -4.92 23.76
N PHE A 28 13.14 -4.31 23.46
CA PHE A 28 13.96 -3.63 24.46
C PHE A 28 13.19 -2.49 25.18
N LEU A 29 12.51 -1.62 24.43
CA LEU A 29 11.73 -0.52 25.00
C LEU A 29 10.56 -1.00 25.87
N SER A 30 9.95 -2.14 25.55
CA SER A 30 8.85 -2.72 26.32
C SER A 30 9.20 -3.05 27.78
N GLN A 31 10.48 -3.29 28.07
CA GLN A 31 10.97 -3.56 29.43
C GLN A 31 10.81 -2.33 30.35
N PHE A 32 10.73 -1.13 29.79
CA PHE A 32 10.61 0.13 30.53
C PHE A 32 9.16 0.60 30.68
N ASN A 33 8.15 -0.26 30.45
CA ASN A 33 6.73 0.10 30.51
C ASN A 33 6.28 0.70 31.86
N ASN A 34 6.94 0.35 32.95
CA ASN A 34 6.66 0.86 34.31
C ASN A 34 7.62 1.97 34.75
N CYS A 35 8.73 2.19 34.03
CA CYS A 35 9.81 3.11 34.41
C CYS A 35 10.38 3.86 33.19
N TYR A 36 9.51 4.46 32.38
CA TYR A 36 9.93 5.17 31.17
C TYR A 36 10.44 6.58 31.45
N THR A 37 11.52 6.98 30.78
CA THR A 37 12.04 8.36 30.79
C THR A 37 11.57 9.14 29.55
N LYS A 38 11.80 10.46 29.54
CA LYS A 38 11.54 11.29 28.35
C LYS A 38 12.36 10.82 27.14
N GLU A 39 13.55 10.25 27.37
CA GLU A 39 14.40 9.69 26.33
C GLU A 39 13.80 8.43 25.71
N HIS A 40 13.30 7.49 26.52
CA HIS A 40 12.59 6.30 26.02
C HIS A 40 11.38 6.68 25.15
N TRP A 41 10.65 7.72 25.55
CA TRP A 41 9.53 8.24 24.76
C TRP A 41 9.96 8.88 23.44
N ALA A 42 11.04 9.68 23.44
CA ALA A 42 11.59 10.28 22.23
C ALA A 42 12.12 9.22 21.25
N TYR A 43 12.81 8.20 21.76
CA TYR A 43 13.28 7.06 20.96
C TYR A 43 12.11 6.27 20.36
N ALA A 44 11.10 5.91 21.17
CA ALA A 44 9.92 5.20 20.67
C ALA A 44 9.19 6.00 19.59
N LYS A 45 9.09 7.33 19.74
CA LYS A 45 8.49 8.21 18.72
C LYS A 45 9.25 8.25 17.40
N ARG A 46 10.58 8.11 17.41
CA ARG A 46 11.36 8.11 16.16
C ARG A 46 10.90 7.02 15.20
N PHE A 47 10.52 5.85 15.71
CA PHE A 47 10.01 4.76 14.89
C PHE A 47 8.67 5.06 14.18
N LEU A 48 7.90 6.02 14.69
CA LEU A 48 6.68 6.54 14.06
C LEU A 48 6.97 7.77 13.19
N ALA A 49 7.91 8.61 13.58
CA ALA A 49 8.25 9.86 12.88
C ALA A 49 9.20 9.67 11.67
N SER A 50 9.88 8.54 11.56
CA SER A 50 10.79 8.23 10.44
C SER A 50 10.07 7.69 9.20
N GLY A 51 8.73 7.61 9.20
CA GLY A 51 7.95 7.16 8.05
C GLY A 51 7.27 8.31 7.33
N ASN A 52 7.13 8.20 6.00
CA ASN A 52 6.23 9.10 5.26
C ASN A 52 4.80 8.95 5.82
N ASN A 53 4.22 10.04 6.33
CA ASN A 53 2.80 10.08 6.73
C ASN A 53 1.84 9.94 5.54
N GLN A 54 2.39 9.94 4.32
CA GLN A 54 1.64 9.74 3.10
C GLN A 54 1.46 8.25 2.84
N LEU A 55 0.22 7.86 2.56
CA LEU A 55 -0.10 6.53 2.04
C LEU A 55 0.37 6.45 0.59
N GLU A 56 1.24 5.49 0.30
CA GLU A 56 1.78 5.22 -1.04
C GLU A 56 1.28 3.85 -1.50
N ALA A 57 1.02 3.68 -2.78
CA ALA A 57 0.63 2.40 -3.37
C ALA A 57 1.62 2.00 -4.45
N PHE A 58 1.85 0.70 -4.59
CA PHE A 58 2.72 0.12 -5.60
C PHE A 58 1.94 -0.99 -6.29
N VAL A 59 2.01 -1.03 -7.61
CA VAL A 59 1.32 -2.00 -8.45
C VAL A 59 2.32 -2.67 -9.36
N ASP A 60 2.25 -3.99 -9.41
CA ASP A 60 3.03 -4.82 -10.32
C ASP A 60 2.09 -5.80 -11.04
N VAL A 61 2.30 -5.99 -12.35
CA VAL A 61 1.45 -6.86 -13.16
C VAL A 61 2.28 -7.75 -14.06
N ASP A 62 2.12 -9.06 -13.88
CA ASP A 62 2.73 -10.07 -14.72
C ASP A 62 1.79 -10.46 -15.85
N TRP A 63 2.11 -10.04 -17.09
CA TRP A 63 1.30 -10.36 -18.27
C TRP A 63 1.51 -11.79 -18.77
N ALA A 64 0.39 -12.50 -19.01
CA ALA A 64 0.35 -13.83 -19.64
C ALA A 64 1.27 -14.90 -19.01
N SER A 65 1.60 -14.73 -17.72
CA SER A 65 2.52 -15.61 -16.98
C SER A 65 1.96 -17.02 -16.77
N ASN A 66 0.64 -17.20 -16.84
CA ASN A 66 0.02 -18.52 -16.79
C ASN A 66 -0.07 -19.15 -18.20
N VAL A 67 0.69 -20.21 -18.44
CA VAL A 67 0.75 -20.93 -19.73
C VAL A 67 -0.57 -21.66 -20.06
N ILE A 68 -1.39 -21.99 -19.06
CA ILE A 68 -2.60 -22.80 -19.20
C ILE A 68 -3.80 -21.95 -19.61
N ASP A 69 -4.04 -20.83 -18.93
CA ASP A 69 -5.22 -19.98 -19.18
C ASP A 69 -4.90 -18.55 -19.63
N ARG A 70 -3.62 -18.22 -19.81
CA ARG A 70 -3.10 -16.93 -20.32
C ARG A 70 -3.54 -15.70 -19.52
N ARG A 71 -4.05 -15.91 -18.30
CA ARG A 71 -4.45 -14.83 -17.39
C ARG A 71 -3.21 -14.25 -16.70
N SER A 72 -3.20 -12.93 -16.57
CA SER A 72 -2.19 -12.18 -15.86
C SER A 72 -2.40 -12.25 -14.34
N TYR A 73 -1.35 -12.01 -13.57
CA TYR A 73 -1.44 -11.79 -12.13
C TYR A 73 -1.18 -10.31 -11.84
N THR A 74 -2.01 -9.74 -10.98
CA THR A 74 -1.83 -8.39 -10.45
C THR A 74 -1.45 -8.51 -8.98
N GLY A 75 -0.36 -7.86 -8.61
CA GLY A 75 0.02 -7.60 -7.24
C GLY A 75 -0.07 -6.11 -6.95
N TYR A 76 -0.58 -5.76 -5.79
CA TYR A 76 -0.43 -4.40 -5.28
C TYR A 76 -0.11 -4.43 -3.80
N PHE A 77 0.61 -3.41 -3.32
CA PHE A 77 0.79 -3.20 -1.89
C PHE A 77 0.76 -1.72 -1.54
N PHE A 78 0.22 -1.44 -0.36
CA PHE A 78 0.09 -0.12 0.22
C PHE A 78 1.06 0.06 1.37
N ARG A 79 1.72 1.20 1.41
CA ARG A 79 2.70 1.58 2.41
C ARG A 79 2.29 2.85 3.12
N LEU A 80 2.25 2.83 4.45
CA LEU A 80 2.03 3.98 5.31
C LEU A 80 3.08 4.00 6.41
N LEU A 81 3.71 5.14 6.68
CA LEU A 81 4.79 5.26 7.67
C LEU A 81 5.96 4.29 7.39
N ASN A 82 6.29 4.09 6.11
CA ASN A 82 7.25 3.09 5.63
C ASN A 82 6.93 1.64 6.03
N CYS A 83 5.68 1.34 6.40
CA CYS A 83 5.20 0.00 6.75
C CYS A 83 4.17 -0.45 5.71
N ALA A 84 4.22 -1.69 5.24
CA ALA A 84 3.13 -2.24 4.46
C ALA A 84 1.85 -2.27 5.32
N ILE A 85 0.67 -1.93 4.78
CA ILE A 85 -0.59 -1.95 5.54
C ILE A 85 -1.69 -2.77 4.88
N SER A 86 -1.63 -2.92 3.56
CA SER A 86 -2.52 -3.76 2.76
C SER A 86 -1.73 -4.28 1.57
N TRP A 87 -1.94 -5.53 1.20
CA TRP A 87 -1.35 -6.13 0.01
C TRP A 87 -2.26 -7.23 -0.49
N GLU A 88 -2.33 -7.38 -1.80
CA GLU A 88 -3.04 -8.48 -2.42
C GLU A 88 -2.24 -8.95 -3.64
N THR A 89 -2.31 -10.25 -3.92
CA THR A 89 -1.89 -10.80 -5.20
C THR A 89 -3.03 -11.63 -5.73
N LYS A 90 -3.55 -11.25 -6.88
CA LYS A 90 -4.77 -11.79 -7.44
C LYS A 90 -4.59 -12.13 -8.90
N LYS A 91 -5.18 -13.25 -9.30
CA LYS A 91 -5.28 -13.64 -10.70
C LYS A 91 -6.37 -12.81 -11.38
N GLN A 92 -6.05 -12.16 -12.49
CA GLN A 92 -7.03 -11.36 -13.22
C GLN A 92 -8.19 -12.24 -13.70
N VAL A 93 -9.42 -11.76 -13.53
CA VAL A 93 -10.63 -12.53 -13.88
C VAL A 93 -10.75 -12.73 -15.39
N THR A 94 -10.31 -11.74 -16.17
CA THR A 94 -10.35 -11.71 -17.63
C THR A 94 -8.95 -11.82 -18.21
N VAL A 95 -8.82 -12.44 -19.38
CA VAL A 95 -7.55 -12.50 -20.14
C VAL A 95 -7.34 -11.14 -20.81
N ALA A 96 -6.24 -10.46 -20.46
CA ALA A 96 -5.86 -9.22 -21.11
C ALA A 96 -5.30 -9.48 -22.51
N LEU A 97 -5.73 -8.69 -23.50
CA LEU A 97 -5.31 -8.82 -24.89
C LEU A 97 -3.95 -8.12 -25.16
N SER A 98 -3.44 -7.37 -24.18
CA SER A 98 -2.14 -6.71 -24.22
C SER A 98 -1.58 -6.50 -22.81
N SER A 99 -0.26 -6.26 -22.69
CA SER A 99 0.37 -5.88 -21.43
C SER A 99 -0.21 -4.58 -20.86
N THR A 100 -0.49 -3.59 -21.72
CA THR A 100 -1.14 -2.32 -21.33
C THR A 100 -2.52 -2.53 -20.73
N GLU A 101 -3.31 -3.45 -21.28
CA GLU A 101 -4.63 -3.79 -20.71
C GLU A 101 -4.49 -4.49 -19.36
N ALA A 102 -3.54 -5.42 -19.24
CA ALA A 102 -3.27 -6.10 -17.97
C ALA A 102 -2.87 -5.10 -16.88
N GLU A 103 -1.96 -4.17 -17.19
CA GLU A 103 -1.54 -3.13 -16.25
C GLU A 103 -2.67 -2.18 -15.89
N TYR A 104 -3.46 -1.73 -16.87
CA TYR A 104 -4.62 -0.87 -16.60
C TYR A 104 -5.63 -1.55 -15.68
N MET A 105 -5.91 -2.83 -15.92
CA MET A 105 -6.76 -3.62 -15.03
C MET A 105 -6.19 -3.71 -13.61
N GLY A 106 -4.88 -3.93 -13.47
CA GLY A 106 -4.24 -3.98 -12.16
C GLY A 106 -4.22 -2.63 -11.43
N ILE A 107 -4.01 -1.53 -12.16
CA ILE A 107 -4.12 -0.17 -11.62
C ILE A 107 -5.55 0.10 -11.16
N SER A 108 -6.57 -0.34 -11.90
CA SER A 108 -7.97 -0.16 -11.51
C SER A 108 -8.30 -0.89 -10.19
N GLU A 109 -7.86 -2.14 -10.03
CA GLU A 109 -8.03 -2.88 -8.77
C GLU A 109 -7.30 -2.18 -7.61
N CYS A 110 -6.06 -1.71 -7.82
CA CYS A 110 -5.34 -0.93 -6.82
C CYS A 110 -6.06 0.38 -6.47
N CYS A 111 -6.65 1.09 -7.43
CA CYS A 111 -7.40 2.31 -7.17
C CYS A 111 -8.63 2.06 -6.29
N GLN A 112 -9.33 0.93 -6.47
CA GLN A 112 -10.47 0.57 -5.63
C GLN A 112 -10.04 0.39 -4.16
N GLU A 113 -8.96 -0.34 -3.92
CA GLU A 113 -8.39 -0.51 -2.57
C GLU A 113 -7.88 0.83 -2.00
N ALA A 114 -7.28 1.69 -2.84
CA ALA A 114 -6.82 3.01 -2.42
C ALA A 114 -7.98 3.90 -1.93
N VAL A 115 -9.13 3.85 -2.60
CA VAL A 115 -10.35 4.56 -2.18
C VAL A 115 -10.87 4.01 -0.85
N TYR A 116 -10.88 2.69 -0.69
CA TYR A 116 -11.26 2.04 0.57
C TYR A 116 -10.37 2.50 1.74
N LEU A 117 -9.05 2.39 1.58
CA LEU A 117 -8.08 2.81 2.60
C LEU A 117 -8.14 4.31 2.88
N ARG A 118 -8.38 5.14 1.86
CA ARG A 118 -8.56 6.58 2.05
C ARG A 118 -9.76 6.87 2.95
N ASN A 119 -10.91 6.23 2.71
CA ASN A 119 -12.11 6.44 3.51
C ASN A 119 -11.90 5.94 4.94
N LEU A 120 -11.27 4.79 5.11
CA LEU A 120 -10.91 4.27 6.43
C LEU A 120 -9.99 5.22 7.21
N LEU A 121 -8.96 5.77 6.56
CA LEU A 121 -8.06 6.74 7.18
C LEU A 121 -8.75 8.07 7.50
N PHE A 122 -9.70 8.49 6.66
CA PHE A 122 -10.52 9.67 6.93
C PHE A 122 -11.37 9.47 8.19
N GLU A 123 -12.00 8.31 8.35
CA GLU A 123 -12.78 8.00 9.56
C GLU A 123 -11.93 7.96 10.83
N LEU A 124 -10.69 7.45 10.72
CA LEU A 124 -9.79 7.33 11.87
C LEU A 124 -9.16 8.66 12.31
N ASN A 125 -8.68 9.46 11.36
CA ASN A 125 -7.84 10.62 11.64
C ASN A 125 -8.37 11.96 11.10
N GLY A 126 -9.48 11.95 10.35
CA GLY A 126 -10.10 13.15 9.78
C GLY A 126 -9.29 13.83 8.67
N VAL A 127 -8.20 13.22 8.20
CA VAL A 127 -7.28 13.81 7.22
C VAL A 127 -7.01 12.84 6.09
N THR A 128 -7.08 13.34 4.86
CA THR A 128 -6.75 12.59 3.63
C THR A 128 -5.69 13.31 2.83
N TYR A 129 -4.69 12.56 2.37
CA TYR A 129 -3.69 13.04 1.43
C TYR A 129 -3.89 12.38 0.05
N PRO A 130 -3.36 12.97 -1.04
CA PRO A 130 -3.18 12.26 -2.29
C PRO A 130 -2.39 10.98 -2.08
N ILE A 131 -2.88 9.85 -2.63
CA ILE A 131 -2.20 8.56 -2.58
C ILE A 131 -1.42 8.41 -3.88
N PRO A 132 -0.09 8.62 -3.92
CA PRO A 132 0.71 8.31 -5.09
C PRO A 132 0.65 6.81 -5.35
N ILE A 133 0.35 6.44 -6.58
CA ILE A 133 0.35 5.06 -7.05
C ILE A 133 1.51 4.90 -8.03
N TYR A 134 2.46 4.05 -7.67
CA TYR A 134 3.63 3.73 -8.48
C TYR A 134 3.37 2.43 -9.24
N PHE A 135 3.60 2.43 -10.54
CA PHE A 135 3.48 1.26 -11.41
C PHE A 135 4.55 1.34 -12.50
N ASN A 136 4.82 0.22 -13.16
CA ASN A 136 5.95 0.08 -14.09
C ASN A 136 5.78 0.91 -15.39
N ASP A 137 6.90 1.18 -16.08
CA ASP A 137 7.12 2.20 -17.13
C ASP A 137 6.35 2.04 -18.46
N ASN A 138 5.19 1.38 -18.49
CA ASN A 138 4.41 1.34 -19.71
C ASN A 138 3.78 2.71 -19.99
N GLN A 139 4.46 3.48 -20.82
CA GLN A 139 4.05 4.82 -21.24
C GLN A 139 2.63 4.84 -21.83
N LEU A 140 2.16 3.73 -22.41
CA LEU A 140 0.79 3.62 -22.92
C LEU A 140 -0.24 3.48 -21.79
N ALA A 141 0.07 2.70 -20.73
CA ALA A 141 -0.80 2.59 -19.56
C ALA A 141 -0.87 3.91 -18.81
N HIS A 142 0.26 4.62 -18.68
CA HIS A 142 0.31 5.96 -18.10
C HIS A 142 -0.49 6.99 -18.92
N LYS A 143 -0.44 6.93 -20.25
CA LYS A 143 -1.25 7.81 -21.10
C LYS A 143 -2.74 7.49 -21.00
N LEU A 144 -3.11 6.22 -20.90
CA LEU A 144 -4.50 5.78 -20.76
C LEU A 144 -5.10 6.16 -19.40
N SER A 145 -4.32 6.12 -18.33
CA SER A 145 -4.76 6.56 -17.00
C SER A 145 -4.89 8.08 -16.87
N ALA A 146 -3.99 8.85 -17.49
CA ALA A 146 -4.03 10.31 -17.48
C ALA A 146 -5.03 10.92 -18.47
N ASN A 147 -5.27 10.24 -19.59
CA ASN A 147 -6.16 10.70 -20.66
C ASN A 147 -6.88 9.50 -21.28
N PRO A 148 -8.16 9.24 -20.93
CA PRO A 148 -8.95 8.16 -21.51
C PRO A 148 -9.41 8.52 -22.94
N VAL A 149 -8.49 8.96 -23.81
CA VAL A 149 -8.79 9.25 -25.22
C VAL A 149 -9.09 7.92 -25.90
N HIS A 150 -10.37 7.73 -26.21
CA HIS A 150 -10.94 6.50 -26.77
C HIS A 150 -10.19 6.02 -28.01
N HIS A 151 -9.50 4.88 -27.87
CA HIS A 151 -9.16 4.05 -29.02
C HIS A 151 -10.28 3.02 -29.24
N LYS A 152 -10.59 2.70 -30.50
CA LYS A 152 -11.61 1.69 -30.87
C LYS A 152 -11.42 0.32 -30.18
N ARG A 153 -10.23 0.04 -29.63
CA ARG A 153 -9.84 -1.19 -28.93
C ARG A 153 -9.92 -1.15 -27.39
N SER A 154 -10.29 -0.03 -26.77
CA SER A 154 -10.38 0.09 -25.30
C SER A 154 -11.81 0.28 -24.78
N LYS A 155 -12.84 0.15 -25.63
CA LYS A 155 -14.25 0.30 -25.23
C LYS A 155 -14.72 -0.72 -24.19
N HIS A 156 -14.16 -1.93 -24.17
CA HIS A 156 -14.53 -2.97 -23.21
C HIS A 156 -13.93 -2.75 -21.81
N ILE A 157 -13.01 -1.79 -21.70
CA ILE A 157 -12.31 -1.45 -20.45
C ILE A 157 -13.09 -0.37 -19.67
N ASP A 158 -13.85 0.48 -20.36
CA ASP A 158 -14.57 1.65 -19.82
C ASP A 158 -15.80 1.33 -18.93
N VAL A 159 -16.18 0.05 -18.83
CA VAL A 159 -17.35 -0.39 -18.02
C VAL A 159 -16.94 -0.78 -16.59
N ARG A 160 -15.65 -0.74 -16.26
CA ARG A 160 -15.08 -1.37 -15.06
C ARG A 160 -14.57 -0.37 -14.03
#